data_AF-A0A0N4VHC3-F1
#
_entry.id   AF-A0A0N4VHC3-F1
#
_cell.length_a   1.000
_cell.length_b   1.000
_cell.length_c   1.000
_cell.angle_alpha   90.00
_cell.angle_beta   90.00
_cell.angle_gamma   90.00
#
_symmetry.space_group_name_H-M   'P 1'
#
loop_
_entity.id
_entity.type
_entity.pdbx_description
1 polymer ?
#
loop_
_entity_poly.entity_id
_entity_poly.type
_entity_poly.pdbx_seq_one_letter_code
_entity_poly.pdbx_strand_id
1 'polypeptide(L)'
;MLEKGTGHIVSMCSIGSICGYPCLADYCATKFGVFGFMEALQNELAIDGNSGIHFTCILPSFFATALIDGLEMGMELKLLFVNAHENEKHCRFSKKTAN
;
A
#
# COMPACT_ATOMS: atom_id res chain seq x y z
N MET A 1 -18.23 8.12 16.48
CA MET A 1 -17.50 6.99 17.11
C MET A 1 -16.98 7.41 18.47
N LEU A 2 -16.28 8.55 18.57
CA LEU A 2 -15.80 9.12 19.84
C LEU A 2 -16.88 9.26 20.91
N GLU A 3 -18.00 9.94 20.62
CA GLU A 3 -19.13 10.06 21.56
C GLU A 3 -19.74 8.71 21.98
N LYS A 4 -19.62 7.68 21.14
CA LYS A 4 -20.13 6.33 21.41
C LYS A 4 -19.10 5.46 22.14
N GLY A 5 -17.85 5.90 22.26
CA GLY A 5 -16.74 5.13 22.82
C GLY A 5 -16.39 3.85 22.05
N THR A 6 -16.93 3.65 20.84
CA THR A 6 -16.71 2.44 20.05
C THR A 6 -16.82 2.68 18.55
N GLY A 7 -16.04 1.93 17.77
CA GLY A 7 -16.11 1.93 16.31
C GLY A 7 -15.01 1.12 15.66
N HIS A 8 -15.08 0.99 14.34
CA HIS A 8 -14.03 0.37 13.53
C HIS A 8 -13.88 1.16 12.24
N ILE A 9 -12.66 1.63 11.98
CA ILE A 9 -12.28 2.29 10.73
C ILE A 9 -11.48 1.30 9.89
N VAL A 10 -11.97 1.03 8.68
CA VAL A 10 -11.30 0.17 7.71
C VAL A 10 -10.85 1.03 6.53
N SER A 11 -9.56 0.96 6.18
CA SER A 11 -8.96 1.71 5.09
C SER A 11 -8.44 0.80 3.98
N MET A 12 -8.66 1.24 2.74
CA MET A 12 -8.18 0.58 1.53
C MET A 12 -6.82 1.14 1.12
N CYS A 13 -5.78 0.43 1.53
CA CYS A 13 -4.38 0.71 1.20
C CYS A 13 -3.99 -0.01 -0.10
N SER A 14 -2.73 -0.40 -0.22
CA SER A 14 -2.19 -1.22 -1.30
C SER A 14 -0.90 -1.87 -0.83
N ILE A 15 -0.42 -2.93 -1.48
CA ILE A 15 0.99 -3.33 -1.32
C ILE A 15 1.95 -2.17 -1.66
N GLY A 16 1.50 -1.24 -2.50
CA GLY A 16 2.13 0.06 -2.76
C GLY A 16 2.27 0.98 -1.55
N SER A 17 1.70 0.65 -0.39
CA SER A 17 1.84 1.38 0.88
C SER A 17 3.10 1.02 1.67
N ILE A 18 3.75 -0.09 1.34
CA ILE A 18 4.98 -0.58 2.00
C ILE A 18 6.10 -0.89 1.01
N CYS A 19 5.79 -0.95 -0.28
CA CYS A 19 6.75 -1.20 -1.37
C CYS A 19 6.51 -0.20 -2.51
N GLY A 20 7.58 0.43 -3.00
CA GLY A 20 7.51 1.34 -4.15
C GLY A 20 7.64 0.58 -5.47
N TYR A 21 6.86 0.99 -6.47
CA TYR A 21 6.95 0.45 -7.83
C TYR A 21 7.36 1.53 -8.83
N PRO A 22 8.19 1.19 -9.83
CA PRO A 22 8.52 2.15 -10.88
C PRO A 22 7.26 2.57 -11.64
N CYS A 23 7.28 3.77 -12.21
CA CYS A 23 6.17 4.36 -12.96
C CYS A 23 4.87 4.58 -12.15
N LEU A 24 4.87 4.34 -10.83
CA LEU A 24 3.73 4.52 -9.92
C LEU A 24 4.11 5.35 -8.69
N ALA A 25 5.05 6.29 -8.83
CA ALA A 25 5.61 7.03 -7.71
C ALA A 25 4.56 7.86 -6.95
N ASP A 26 3.66 8.52 -7.68
CA ASP A 26 2.53 9.28 -7.16
C ASP A 26 1.48 8.39 -6.47
N TYR A 27 1.16 7.25 -7.08
CA TYR A 27 0.27 6.24 -6.50
C TYR A 27 0.84 5.66 -5.20
N CYS A 28 2.10 5.20 -5.22
CA CYS A 28 2.79 4.69 -4.04
C CYS A 28 2.88 5.77 -2.95
N ALA A 29 3.31 6.99 -3.28
CA ALA A 29 3.38 8.09 -2.29
C ALA A 29 2.03 8.32 -1.61
N THR A 30 0.94 8.35 -2.38
CA THR A 30 -0.41 8.48 -1.83
C THR A 30 -0.78 7.30 -0.92
N LYS A 31 -0.47 6.06 -1.32
CA LYS A 31 -0.78 4.85 -0.55
C LYS A 31 0.07 4.69 0.71
N PHE A 32 1.33 5.14 0.71
CA PHE A 32 2.15 5.28 1.93
C PHE A 32 1.53 6.33 2.86
N GLY A 33 1.10 7.48 2.32
CA GLY A 33 0.44 8.53 3.09
C GLY A 33 -0.83 8.05 3.80
N VAL A 34 -1.68 7.28 3.10
CA VAL A 34 -2.88 6.69 3.71
C VAL A 34 -2.52 5.72 4.84
N PHE A 35 -1.51 4.86 4.64
CA PHE A 35 -1.11 3.89 5.66
C PHE A 35 -0.53 4.57 6.91
N GLY A 36 0.40 5.51 6.71
CA GLY A 36 0.98 6.29 7.82
C GLY A 36 -0.05 7.16 8.54
N PHE A 37 -1.02 7.73 7.81
CA PHE A 37 -2.11 8.48 8.42
C PHE A 37 -2.96 7.61 9.35
N MET A 38 -3.33 6.40 8.92
CA MET A 38 -4.12 5.48 9.74
C MET A 38 -3.37 5.03 11.00
N GLU A 39 -2.07 4.78 10.88
CA GLU A 39 -1.21 4.43 12.02
C GLU A 39 -1.06 5.59 13.01
N ALA A 40 -0.78 6.80 12.50
CA ALA A 40 -0.67 8.00 13.33
C ALA A 40 -1.98 8.27 14.08
N LEU A 41 -3.12 8.23 13.38
CA LEU A 41 -4.44 8.46 13.97
C LEU A 41 -4.79 7.41 15.04
N GLN A 42 -4.44 6.15 14.83
CA GLN A 42 -4.62 5.11 15.84
C GLN A 42 -3.81 5.41 17.10
N ASN A 43 -2.56 5.85 16.95
CA ASN A 43 -1.69 6.20 18.06
C ASN A 43 -2.20 7.44 18.82
N GLU A 44 -2.64 8.48 18.11
CA GLU A 44 -3.24 9.67 18.72
C GLU A 44 -4.46 9.30 19.58
N LEU A 45 -5.37 8.48 19.05
CA LEU A 45 -6.55 8.04 19.79
C LEU A 45 -6.21 7.16 20.99
N ALA A 46 -5.17 6.32 20.89
CA ALA A 46 -4.70 5.53 22.00
C ALA A 46 -4.14 6.40 23.14
N ILE A 47 -3.41 7.48 22.81
CA ILE A 47 -2.88 8.45 23.77
C ILE A 47 -4.02 9.23 24.45
N ASP A 48 -5.05 9.61 23.69
CA ASP A 48 -6.25 10.30 24.20
C ASP A 48 -7.19 9.38 25.03
N GLY A 49 -6.82 8.11 25.25
CA GLY A 49 -7.58 7.15 26.05
C GLY A 49 -8.76 6.52 25.31
N ASN A 50 -8.89 6.74 24.00
CA ASN A 50 -9.98 6.22 23.17
C ASN A 50 -9.65 4.83 22.58
N SER A 51 -9.57 3.82 23.43
CA SER A 51 -9.20 2.44 23.04
C SER A 51 -10.33 1.61 22.39
N GLY A 52 -11.57 2.09 22.42
CA GLY A 52 -12.72 1.39 21.84
C GLY A 52 -12.87 1.54 20.32
N ILE A 53 -12.01 2.32 19.67
CA ILE A 53 -12.01 2.51 18.22
C ILE A 53 -10.88 1.68 17.60
N HIS A 54 -11.26 0.72 16.77
CA HIS A 54 -10.33 -0.17 16.09
C HIS A 54 -10.01 0.31 14.67
N PHE A 55 -8.84 -0.09 14.17
CA PHE A 55 -8.32 0.30 12.87
C PHE A 55 -7.90 -0.94 12.09
N THR A 56 -8.18 -0.97 10.78
CA THR A 56 -7.69 -2.02 9.89
C THR A 56 -7.33 -1.43 8.54
N CYS A 57 -6.11 -1.70 8.09
CA CYS A 57 -5.65 -1.35 6.75
C CYS A 57 -5.60 -2.62 5.90
N ILE A 58 -6.33 -2.62 4.78
CA ILE A 58 -6.31 -3.72 3.82
C ILE A 58 -5.30 -3.36 2.73
N LEU A 59 -4.27 -4.19 2.55
CA LEU A 59 -3.20 -3.97 1.57
C LEU A 59 -3.30 -5.01 0.45
N PRO A 60 -4.20 -4.81 -0.53
CA PRO A 60 -4.31 -5.76 -1.62
C PRO A 60 -3.18 -5.57 -2.63
N SER A 61 -2.84 -6.69 -3.28
CA SER A 61 -1.98 -6.74 -4.47
C SER A 61 -2.83 -6.52 -5.72
N PHE A 62 -2.52 -7.13 -6.86
CA PHE A 62 -3.39 -7.07 -8.05
C PHE A 62 -4.57 -8.02 -7.91
N PHE A 63 -5.76 -7.50 -8.19
CA PHE A 63 -7.00 -8.26 -8.23
C PHE A 63 -7.83 -7.75 -9.42
N ALA A 64 -8.56 -8.67 -10.06
CA ALA A 64 -9.34 -8.40 -11.26
C ALA A 64 -10.44 -7.37 -10.95
N THR A 65 -10.17 -6.11 -11.30
CA THR A 65 -11.07 -4.97 -11.11
C THR A 65 -10.93 -4.01 -12.28
N ALA A 66 -11.93 -3.16 -12.47
CA ALA A 66 -11.90 -2.12 -13.49
C ALA A 66 -10.71 -1.14 -13.34
N LEU A 67 -10.05 -1.09 -12.18
CA LEU A 67 -8.85 -0.28 -11.97
C LEU A 67 -7.67 -0.75 -12.83
N ILE A 68 -7.62 -2.04 -13.15
CA ILE A 68 -6.58 -2.62 -14.00
C ILE A 68 -7.05 -2.85 -15.44
N ASP A 69 -8.34 -2.62 -15.73
CA ASP A 69 -8.87 -2.75 -17.09
C ASP A 69 -8.31 -1.61 -17.96
N GLY A 70 -7.56 -1.99 -19.01
CA GLY A 70 -6.93 -1.04 -19.93
C GLY A 70 -5.55 -0.53 -19.51
N LEU A 71 -5.02 -0.94 -18.34
CA LEU A 71 -3.61 -0.72 -18.02
C LEU A 71 -2.72 -1.66 -18.84
N GLU A 72 -2.10 -1.14 -19.89
CA GLU A 72 -0.97 -1.82 -20.55
C GLU A 72 0.26 -1.74 -19.64
N MET A 73 0.33 -2.65 -18.66
CA MET A 73 1.55 -2.84 -17.89
C MET A 73 2.66 -3.31 -18.83
N GLY A 74 3.60 -2.41 -19.13
CA GLY A 74 4.82 -2.74 -19.86
C GLY A 74 5.54 -3.93 -19.21
N MET A 75 6.17 -4.77 -20.02
CA MET A 75 6.78 -6.03 -19.58
C MET A 75 7.72 -5.89 -18.38
N GLU A 76 8.38 -4.73 -18.21
CA GLU A 76 9.23 -4.46 -17.03
C GLU A 76 8.45 -4.46 -15.72
N LEU A 77 7.24 -3.88 -15.70
CA LEU A 77 6.37 -3.90 -14.52
C LEU A 77 5.92 -5.33 -14.22
N LYS A 78 5.48 -6.08 -15.24
CA LYS A 78 5.10 -7.50 -15.08
C LYS A 78 6.26 -8.34 -14.52
N LEU A 79 7.48 -8.15 -15.01
CA LEU A 79 8.66 -8.87 -14.51
C LEU A 79 8.99 -8.51 -13.06
N LEU A 80 8.88 -7.24 -12.66
CA LEU A 80 9.08 -6.82 -11.28
C LEU A 80 8.10 -7.50 -10.31
N PHE A 81 6.85 -7.73 -10.73
CA PHE A 81 5.85 -8.41 -9.91
C PHE A 81 6.03 -9.94 -9.86
N VAL A 82 6.42 -10.57 -10.97
CA VAL A 82 6.80 -12.01 -10.97
C VAL A 82 8.04 -12.23 -10.09
N ASN A 83 9.03 -11.35 -10.20
CA ASN A 83 10.24 -11.42 -9.39
C ASN A 83 9.99 -11.05 -7.92
N ALA A 84 9.06 -10.15 -7.57
CA ALA A 84 8.75 -9.83 -6.18
C ALA A 84 8.19 -11.03 -5.39
N HIS A 85 7.54 -11.98 -6.07
CA HIS A 85 7.14 -13.26 -5.48
C HIS A 85 8.32 -14.24 -5.32
N GLU A 86 9.41 -14.10 -6.10
CA GLU A 86 10.61 -14.95 -6.02
C GLU A 86 11.78 -14.31 -5.22
N ASN A 87 11.78 -12.98 -5.01
CA ASN A 87 12.92 -12.22 -4.47
C ASN A 87 12.97 -12.05 -2.95
N GLU A 88 12.33 -12.94 -2.17
CA GLU A 88 12.82 -13.21 -0.81
C GLU A 88 14.27 -13.72 -0.81
N LYS A 89 14.86 -14.08 -1.97
CA LYS A 89 16.14 -14.77 -2.00
C LYS A 89 17.37 -14.09 -2.58
N HIS A 90 17.37 -13.07 -3.46
CA HIS A 90 18.64 -12.38 -3.82
C HIS A 90 18.41 -11.15 -4.73
N CYS A 91 18.53 -9.94 -4.20
CA CYS A 91 18.39 -8.71 -5.00
C CYS A 91 19.77 -8.15 -5.44
N ARG A 92 20.06 -8.15 -6.75
CA ARG A 92 21.06 -7.27 -7.40
C ARG A 92 20.47 -6.71 -8.69
N PHE A 93 20.24 -5.39 -8.72
CA PHE A 93 19.82 -4.65 -9.93
C PHE A 93 21.04 -4.05 -10.65
N SER A 94 21.24 -4.44 -11.91
CA SER A 94 22.13 -3.75 -12.84
C SER A 94 21.31 -2.82 -13.74
N LYS A 95 21.67 -1.53 -13.73
CA LYS A 95 21.06 -0.49 -14.55
C LYS A 95 21.38 -0.73 -16.03
N LYS A 96 20.37 -0.76 -16.89
CA LYS A 96 20.53 -0.46 -18.32
C LYS A 96 19.65 0.74 -18.66
N THR A 97 20.31 1.86 -18.90
CA THR A 97 19.81 3.10 -19.50
C THR A 97 19.35 2.84 -20.93
N ALA A 98 18.18 3.39 -21.27
CA ALA A 98 17.65 3.47 -22.62
C ALA A 98 18.43 4.52 -23.44
N ASN A 99 18.73 4.14 -24.70
CA ASN A 99 19.24 4.92 -25.84
C ASN A 99 20.41 5.89 -25.62
#